data_AF-A0A1M5PBY4-F1
#
_entry.id   AF-A0A1M5PBY4-F1
#
_cell.length_a   1.000
_cell.length_b   1.000
_cell.length_c   1.000
_cell.angle_alpha   90.00
_cell.angle_beta   90.00
_cell.angle_gamma   90.00
#
_symmetry.space_group_name_H-M   'P 1'
#
loop_
_entity.id
_entity.type
_entity.pdbx_description
1 polymer ?
#
loop_
_entity_poly.entity_id
_entity_poly.type
_entity_poly.pdbx_seq_one_letter_code
_entity_poly.pdbx_strand_id
1 'polypeptide(L)'
;MKKAVWFTFLAAIAISCLNNPDCFRLNNGEFGINFRVMGFGADNSVVDSATIVGTNIYVKSEIPSSIGLPLDPLLDSLKYNFYWEGDSSDVLSLGYTSQIQFVSADCGERHVFGGLTVLNYSFDSISVYSTTPTNPSSVNIQVFRCARPNLFGLSFKQRVTSTTTKDSTVIIKSITPNFGDPIIFQGADTSRKAVYIPLNKEIDSAEYVFDFGAAGTRMLVLKYDTQEKLWAVKSCGTTTLFASIKVSPRTTLVAETKDYKFLKQTTSDPAILNLEVIPK
;
A
#
# COMPACT_ATOMS: atom_id res chain seq x y z
N MET A 1 18.49 -50.15 45.03
CA MET A 1 18.55 -50.58 43.62
C MET A 1 17.24 -50.39 42.82
N LYS A 2 16.04 -50.47 43.41
CA LYS A 2 14.77 -50.27 42.65
C LYS A 2 14.57 -48.88 42.01
N LYS A 3 15.19 -47.82 42.55
CA LYS A 3 15.06 -46.45 42.01
C LYS A 3 15.88 -46.18 40.74
N ALA A 4 16.98 -46.91 40.52
CA ALA A 4 17.85 -46.69 39.36
C ALA A 4 17.24 -47.24 38.05
N VAL A 5 16.51 -48.36 38.13
CA VAL A 5 15.85 -49.00 36.98
C VAL A 5 14.74 -48.13 36.39
N TRP A 6 14.06 -47.35 37.22
CA TRP A 6 12.97 -46.47 36.77
C TRP A 6 13.49 -45.27 35.96
N PHE A 7 14.68 -44.75 36.31
CA PHE A 7 15.32 -43.67 35.55
C PHE A 7 15.84 -44.12 34.19
N THR A 8 16.39 -45.34 34.07
CA THR A 8 16.81 -45.89 32.77
C THR A 8 15.61 -46.16 31.86
N PHE A 9 14.46 -46.58 32.41
CA PHE A 9 13.25 -46.79 31.63
C PHE A 9 12.66 -45.47 31.09
N LEU A 10 12.64 -44.41 31.91
CA LEU A 10 12.23 -43.07 31.48
C LEU A 10 13.19 -42.46 30.45
N ALA A 11 14.49 -42.67 30.59
CA ALA A 11 15.49 -42.22 29.61
C ALA A 11 15.32 -42.95 28.26
N ALA A 12 15.04 -44.26 28.27
CA ALA A 12 14.79 -45.01 27.05
C ALA A 12 13.52 -44.55 26.31
N ILE A 13 12.46 -44.20 27.04
CA ILE A 13 11.23 -43.63 26.45
C ILE A 13 11.49 -42.23 25.89
N ALA A 14 12.25 -41.39 26.60
CA ALA A 14 12.58 -40.03 26.12
C ALA A 14 13.46 -40.03 24.86
N ILE A 15 14.37 -41.00 24.73
CA ILE A 15 15.23 -41.14 23.54
C ILE A 15 14.43 -41.73 22.37
N SER A 16 13.45 -42.62 22.63
CA SER A 16 12.64 -43.24 21.57
C SER A 16 11.64 -42.28 20.93
N CYS A 17 11.30 -41.15 21.58
CA CYS A 17 10.48 -40.10 20.97
C CYS A 17 11.29 -39.05 20.20
N LEU A 18 12.63 -39.09 20.24
CA LEU A 18 13.49 -38.08 19.61
C LEU A 18 13.87 -38.40 18.16
N ASN A 19 13.45 -39.56 17.62
CA ASN A 19 13.84 -40.05 16.30
C ASN A 19 12.78 -39.88 15.21
N ASN A 20 11.64 -39.24 15.49
CA ASN A 20 10.73 -38.88 14.41
C ASN A 20 11.30 -37.64 13.72
N PRO A 21 11.67 -37.72 12.42
CA PRO A 21 12.03 -36.52 11.68
C PRO A 21 10.84 -35.57 11.73
N ASP A 22 11.06 -34.34 12.17
CA ASP A 22 10.04 -33.30 12.17
C ASP A 22 9.62 -33.01 10.72
N CYS A 23 8.57 -33.67 10.23
CA CYS A 23 8.03 -33.49 8.88
C CYS A 23 7.25 -32.16 8.72
N PHE A 24 7.53 -31.15 9.54
CA PHE A 24 6.79 -29.90 9.55
C PHE A 24 7.30 -28.94 8.46
N ARG A 25 6.35 -28.31 7.74
CA ARG A 25 6.62 -27.21 6.77
C ARG A 25 7.57 -27.57 5.63
N LEU A 26 7.45 -28.81 5.15
CA LEU A 26 8.28 -29.31 4.07
C LEU A 26 7.96 -28.66 2.71
N ASN A 27 6.74 -28.18 2.47
CA ASN A 27 6.38 -27.60 1.18
C ASN A 27 6.68 -26.09 1.14
N ASN A 28 7.28 -25.62 0.05
CA ASN A 28 7.40 -24.19 -0.27
C ASN A 28 6.34 -23.79 -1.32
N GLY A 29 5.11 -24.23 -1.12
CA GLY A 29 3.99 -24.05 -2.05
C GLY A 29 3.38 -22.65 -2.07
N GLU A 30 4.01 -21.67 -1.43
CA GLU A 30 3.56 -20.28 -1.40
C GLU A 30 4.73 -19.35 -1.69
N PHE A 31 4.49 -18.29 -2.44
CA PHE A 31 5.46 -17.22 -2.67
C PHE A 31 4.89 -15.88 -2.20
N GLY A 32 5.75 -14.97 -1.76
CA GLY A 32 5.34 -13.66 -1.28
C GLY A 32 5.51 -12.57 -2.33
N ILE A 33 4.53 -11.67 -2.40
CA ILE A 33 4.59 -10.42 -3.16
C ILE A 33 4.60 -9.25 -2.19
N ASN A 34 5.50 -8.29 -2.39
CA ASN A 34 5.51 -7.02 -1.67
C ASN A 34 5.20 -5.86 -2.63
N PHE A 35 4.33 -4.94 -2.22
CA PHE A 35 3.91 -3.78 -2.99
C PHE A 35 4.62 -2.52 -2.50
N ARG A 36 5.18 -1.76 -3.42
CA ARG A 36 6.05 -0.61 -3.14
C ARG A 36 5.73 0.59 -4.02
N VAL A 37 5.99 1.77 -3.47
CA VAL A 37 5.98 3.03 -4.22
C VAL A 37 7.40 3.38 -4.60
N MET A 38 7.62 3.66 -5.89
CA MET A 38 8.94 4.02 -6.39
C MET A 38 9.54 5.20 -5.64
N GLY A 39 10.66 4.93 -4.96
CA GLY A 39 11.44 5.94 -4.24
C GLY A 39 10.83 6.45 -2.93
N PHE A 40 9.69 5.91 -2.49
CA PHE A 40 9.05 6.28 -1.22
C PHE A 40 8.89 5.09 -0.26
N GLY A 41 9.16 3.86 -0.70
CA GLY A 41 9.23 2.68 0.17
C GLY A 41 8.01 1.78 0.04
N ALA A 42 7.48 1.30 1.17
CA ALA A 42 6.31 0.43 1.19
C ALA A 42 5.07 1.18 0.68
N ASP A 43 4.25 0.48 -0.11
CA ASP A 43 2.99 1.02 -0.55
C ASP A 43 1.92 0.84 0.53
N ASN A 44 1.27 1.93 0.91
CA ASN A 44 0.16 1.88 1.86
C ASN A 44 -1.19 1.67 1.17
N SER A 45 -1.22 1.61 -0.17
CA SER A 45 -2.40 1.11 -0.88
C SER A 45 -2.68 -0.32 -0.44
N VAL A 46 -3.90 -0.56 0.00
CA VAL A 46 -4.33 -1.86 0.52
C VAL A 46 -4.69 -2.75 -0.66
N VAL A 47 -3.88 -3.78 -0.92
CA VAL A 47 -4.37 -4.93 -1.67
C VAL A 47 -5.43 -5.59 -0.81
N ASP A 48 -6.66 -5.68 -1.32
CA ASP A 48 -7.73 -6.35 -0.58
C ASP A 48 -7.58 -7.86 -0.72
N SER A 49 -7.43 -8.33 -1.97
CA SER A 49 -7.36 -9.75 -2.26
C SER A 49 -6.75 -10.11 -3.60
N ALA A 50 -6.54 -11.41 -3.81
CA ALA A 50 -6.25 -11.98 -5.11
C ALA A 50 -7.03 -13.27 -5.34
N THR A 51 -7.35 -13.57 -6.60
CA THR A 51 -7.94 -14.85 -7.04
C THR A 51 -7.05 -15.54 -8.05
N ILE A 52 -7.10 -16.87 -8.08
CA ILE A 52 -6.37 -17.68 -9.06
C ILE A 52 -7.33 -18.04 -10.20
N VAL A 53 -7.03 -17.58 -11.40
CA VAL A 53 -7.87 -17.76 -12.58
C VAL A 53 -8.05 -19.24 -12.89
N GLY A 54 -9.30 -19.66 -13.10
CA GLY A 54 -9.63 -21.08 -13.34
C GLY A 54 -9.91 -21.88 -12.06
N THR A 55 -9.84 -21.24 -10.88
CA THR A 55 -10.14 -21.87 -9.59
C THR A 55 -11.14 -21.01 -8.79
N ASN A 56 -11.61 -21.55 -7.66
CA ASN A 56 -12.39 -20.80 -6.66
C ASN A 56 -11.52 -20.32 -5.48
N ILE A 57 -10.19 -20.33 -5.63
CA ILE A 57 -9.27 -19.93 -4.55
C ILE A 57 -9.24 -18.41 -4.48
N TYR A 58 -9.57 -17.90 -3.29
CA TYR A 58 -9.54 -16.49 -2.92
C TYR A 58 -8.58 -16.31 -1.76
N VAL A 59 -7.63 -15.40 -1.91
CA VAL A 59 -6.64 -15.07 -0.90
C VAL A 59 -6.82 -13.63 -0.47
N LYS A 60 -7.09 -13.41 0.80
CA LYS A 60 -7.17 -12.07 1.38
C LYS A 60 -5.80 -11.62 1.86
N SER A 61 -5.46 -10.35 1.64
CA SER A 61 -4.24 -9.79 2.21
C SER A 61 -4.39 -9.56 3.71
N GLU A 62 -3.49 -10.11 4.52
CA GLU A 62 -3.41 -9.81 5.96
C GLU A 62 -2.64 -8.52 6.23
N ILE A 63 -1.75 -8.15 5.31
CA ILE A 63 -0.92 -6.95 5.38
C ILE A 63 -1.21 -6.11 4.12
N PRO A 64 -1.55 -4.81 4.23
CA PRO A 64 -1.88 -3.97 3.08
C PRO A 64 -0.88 -4.04 1.91
N SER A 65 0.41 -4.13 2.24
CA SER A 65 1.53 -4.05 1.31
C SER A 65 2.17 -5.40 0.96
N SER A 66 1.55 -6.52 1.35
CA SER A 66 2.12 -7.84 1.11
C SER A 66 1.08 -8.94 1.09
N ILE A 67 1.14 -9.81 0.08
CA ILE A 67 0.27 -10.99 -0.03
C ILE A 67 1.10 -12.24 -0.31
N GLY A 68 0.78 -13.35 0.36
CA GLY A 68 1.32 -14.67 0.03
C GLY A 68 0.33 -15.41 -0.86
N LEU A 69 0.79 -16.02 -1.95
CA LEU A 69 -0.07 -16.70 -2.91
C LEU A 69 0.37 -18.15 -3.10
N PRO A 70 -0.56 -19.11 -3.19
CA PRO A 70 -0.22 -20.50 -3.36
C PRO A 70 0.13 -20.82 -4.82
N LEU A 71 0.93 -21.88 -4.98
CA LEU A 71 1.32 -22.49 -6.24
C LEU A 71 0.64 -23.85 -6.40
N ASP A 72 0.35 -24.23 -7.64
CA ASP A 72 -0.25 -25.52 -7.97
C ASP A 72 0.83 -26.49 -8.47
N PRO A 73 1.07 -27.65 -7.83
CA PRO A 73 2.09 -28.59 -8.26
C PRO A 73 1.79 -29.27 -9.61
N LEU A 74 0.55 -29.17 -10.12
CA LEU A 74 0.11 -29.79 -11.37
C LEU A 74 0.24 -28.87 -12.59
N LEU A 75 0.55 -27.60 -12.37
CA LEU A 75 0.69 -26.59 -13.41
C LEU A 75 2.13 -26.03 -13.42
N ASP A 76 2.56 -25.55 -14.58
CA ASP A 76 3.83 -24.84 -14.75
C ASP A 76 3.66 -23.31 -14.71
N SER A 77 2.42 -22.85 -14.70
CA SER A 77 2.07 -21.44 -14.71
C SER A 77 0.70 -21.20 -14.11
N LEU A 78 0.56 -20.04 -13.47
CA LEU A 78 -0.69 -19.57 -12.87
C LEU A 78 -0.94 -18.11 -13.24
N LYS A 79 -2.21 -17.74 -13.31
CA LYS A 79 -2.65 -16.36 -13.49
C LYS A 79 -3.43 -15.92 -12.27
N TYR A 80 -3.02 -14.80 -11.71
CA TYR A 80 -3.61 -14.17 -10.53
C TYR A 80 -4.28 -12.87 -10.95
N ASN A 81 -5.50 -12.63 -10.44
CA ASN A 81 -6.17 -11.34 -10.52
C ASN A 81 -6.14 -10.71 -9.12
N PHE A 82 -5.59 -9.51 -9.01
CA PHE A 82 -5.54 -8.72 -7.77
C PHE A 82 -6.68 -7.74 -7.74
N TYR A 83 -7.28 -7.54 -6.57
CA TYR A 83 -8.33 -6.57 -6.32
C TYR A 83 -7.84 -5.57 -5.28
N TRP A 84 -7.95 -4.30 -5.64
CA TRP A 84 -7.59 -3.19 -4.78
C TRP A 84 -8.84 -2.53 -4.21
N GLU A 85 -8.66 -1.77 -3.14
CA GLU A 85 -9.72 -0.87 -2.66
C GLU A 85 -10.10 0.14 -3.76
N GLY A 86 -11.38 0.18 -4.15
CA GLY A 86 -11.88 1.09 -5.20
C GLY A 86 -12.04 0.48 -6.60
N ASP A 87 -12.37 -0.80 -6.69
CA ASP A 87 -12.77 -1.54 -7.91
C ASP A 87 -11.72 -1.61 -9.04
N SER A 88 -10.47 -1.23 -8.76
CA SER A 88 -9.37 -1.50 -9.69
C SER A 88 -8.88 -2.94 -9.56
N SER A 89 -8.41 -3.51 -10.67
CA SER A 89 -7.83 -4.85 -10.68
C SER A 89 -6.58 -4.91 -11.54
N ASP A 90 -5.65 -5.74 -11.12
CA ASP A 90 -4.41 -6.02 -11.83
C ASP A 90 -4.24 -7.52 -12.04
N VAL A 91 -3.37 -7.89 -12.97
CA VAL A 91 -3.12 -9.27 -13.36
C VAL A 91 -1.63 -9.58 -13.24
N LEU A 92 -1.31 -10.78 -12.76
CA LEU A 92 0.03 -11.37 -12.82
C LEU A 92 -0.07 -12.78 -13.40
N SER A 93 0.72 -13.08 -14.43
CA SER A 93 0.97 -14.44 -14.88
C SER A 93 2.37 -14.85 -14.46
N LEU A 94 2.46 -15.93 -13.70
CA LEU A 94 3.68 -16.44 -13.10
C LEU A 94 3.95 -17.84 -13.64
N GLY A 95 5.16 -18.07 -14.14
CA GLY A 95 5.69 -19.39 -14.48
C GLY A 95 6.59 -19.92 -13.38
N TYR A 96 6.67 -21.23 -13.22
CA TYR A 96 7.52 -21.89 -12.22
C TYR A 96 7.76 -23.36 -12.58
N THR A 97 8.69 -23.98 -11.88
CA THR A 97 8.96 -25.42 -11.95
C THR A 97 8.58 -26.10 -10.63
N SER A 98 7.97 -27.28 -10.71
CA SER A 98 7.65 -28.15 -9.57
C SER A 98 8.43 -29.46 -9.71
N GLN A 99 9.14 -29.87 -8.65
CA GLN A 99 9.85 -31.14 -8.60
C GLN A 99 9.40 -31.94 -7.39
N ILE A 100 9.16 -33.24 -7.58
CA ILE A 100 8.88 -34.17 -6.48
C ILE A 100 10.21 -34.51 -5.80
N GLN A 101 10.25 -34.38 -4.48
CA GLN A 101 11.37 -34.80 -3.65
C GLN A 101 10.88 -35.76 -2.56
N PHE A 102 11.53 -36.91 -2.43
CA PHE A 102 11.30 -37.82 -1.31
C PHE A 102 12.17 -37.39 -0.13
N VAL A 103 11.54 -37.06 1.00
CA VAL A 103 12.25 -36.56 2.19
C VAL A 103 12.79 -37.73 3.00
N SER A 104 11.92 -38.68 3.32
CA SER A 104 12.24 -39.94 4.00
C SER A 104 11.09 -40.93 3.78
N ALA A 105 11.28 -42.19 4.18
CA ALA A 105 10.21 -43.18 4.15
C ALA A 105 9.00 -42.74 5.00
N ASP A 106 9.26 -42.05 6.13
CA ASP A 106 8.22 -41.65 7.08
C ASP A 106 7.52 -40.33 6.68
N CYS A 107 8.24 -39.38 6.08
CA CYS A 107 7.68 -38.08 5.68
C CYS A 107 7.05 -38.10 4.28
N GLY A 108 7.35 -39.11 3.46
CA GLY A 108 6.82 -39.24 2.11
C GLY A 108 7.42 -38.26 1.10
N GLU A 109 6.66 -38.05 0.03
CA GLU A 109 7.02 -37.12 -1.05
C GLU A 109 6.54 -35.69 -0.78
N ARG A 110 7.28 -34.73 -1.31
CA ARG A 110 6.94 -33.30 -1.28
C ARG A 110 7.16 -32.66 -2.64
N HIS A 111 6.43 -31.58 -2.90
CA HIS A 111 6.70 -30.73 -4.06
C HIS A 111 7.59 -29.55 -3.66
N VAL A 112 8.69 -29.40 -4.38
CA VAL A 112 9.60 -28.27 -4.27
C VAL A 112 9.41 -27.38 -5.49
N PHE A 113 9.00 -26.14 -5.22
CA PHE A 113 8.81 -25.12 -6.24
C PHE A 113 10.08 -24.29 -6.41
N GLY A 114 10.33 -23.84 -7.63
CA GLY A 114 11.47 -22.99 -7.97
C GLY A 114 11.34 -22.38 -9.36
N GLY A 115 12.35 -21.62 -9.78
CA GLY A 115 12.37 -21.00 -11.10
C GLY A 115 11.24 -20.01 -11.35
N LEU A 116 10.78 -19.29 -10.31
CA LEU A 116 9.72 -18.29 -10.48
C LEU A 116 10.11 -17.27 -11.55
N THR A 117 9.26 -17.11 -12.56
CA THR A 117 9.45 -16.19 -13.66
C THR A 117 8.16 -15.44 -13.97
N VAL A 118 8.25 -14.12 -14.14
CA VAL A 118 7.08 -13.31 -14.51
C VAL A 118 6.87 -13.42 -16.01
N LEU A 119 5.72 -13.95 -16.41
CA LEU A 119 5.35 -14.13 -17.82
C LEU A 119 4.62 -12.90 -18.37
N ASN A 120 3.69 -12.35 -17.60
CA ASN A 120 2.89 -11.18 -17.97
C ASN A 120 2.39 -10.44 -16.72
N TYR A 121 2.18 -9.14 -16.80
CA TYR A 121 1.61 -8.35 -15.72
C TYR A 121 0.97 -7.04 -16.22
N SER A 122 0.06 -6.45 -15.44
CA SER A 122 -0.52 -5.12 -15.70
C SER A 122 -0.03 -4.00 -14.77
N PHE A 123 0.78 -4.32 -13.77
CA PHE A 123 1.40 -3.33 -12.88
C PHE A 123 2.37 -2.39 -13.60
N ASP A 124 2.70 -1.25 -12.97
CA ASP A 124 3.66 -0.29 -13.54
C ASP A 124 5.08 -0.87 -13.68
N SER A 125 5.53 -1.68 -12.71
CA SER A 125 6.82 -2.36 -12.74
C SER A 125 6.86 -3.55 -11.79
N ILE A 126 7.67 -4.54 -12.11
CA ILE A 126 7.87 -5.74 -11.29
C ILE A 126 9.35 -6.10 -11.24
N SER A 127 9.78 -6.66 -10.11
CA SER A 127 11.12 -7.20 -9.91
C SER A 127 11.03 -8.54 -9.21
N VAL A 128 11.75 -9.54 -9.72
CA VAL A 128 11.89 -10.84 -9.06
C VAL A 128 13.05 -10.75 -8.09
N TYR A 129 12.74 -10.79 -6.79
CA TYR A 129 13.73 -10.74 -5.70
C TYR A 129 14.34 -12.12 -5.42
N SER A 130 13.52 -13.18 -5.46
CA SER A 130 13.95 -14.56 -5.31
C SER A 130 13.12 -15.48 -6.20
N THR A 131 13.80 -16.34 -6.96
CA THR A 131 13.17 -17.35 -7.82
C THR A 131 12.74 -18.62 -7.09
N THR A 132 13.06 -18.72 -5.80
CA THR A 132 12.77 -19.92 -4.99
C THR A 132 11.91 -19.51 -3.81
N PRO A 133 10.65 -20.00 -3.72
CA PRO A 133 9.80 -19.75 -2.57
C PRO A 133 10.38 -20.40 -1.31
N THR A 134 10.05 -19.83 -0.15
CA THR A 134 10.47 -20.35 1.17
C THR A 134 9.25 -20.69 2.02
N ASN A 135 9.43 -21.49 3.06
CA ASN A 135 8.41 -21.70 4.09
C ASN A 135 8.98 -21.34 5.48
N PRO A 136 8.47 -20.29 6.16
CA PRO A 136 7.33 -19.46 5.76
C PRO A 136 7.62 -18.65 4.49
N SER A 137 6.55 -18.26 3.79
CA SER A 137 6.63 -17.45 2.58
C SER A 137 7.43 -16.17 2.85
N SER A 138 8.43 -15.91 2.02
CA SER A 138 9.21 -14.67 2.03
C SER A 138 8.93 -13.88 0.76
N VAL A 139 9.44 -12.65 0.68
CA VAL A 139 9.24 -11.82 -0.52
C VAL A 139 10.02 -12.42 -1.68
N ASN A 140 9.30 -12.96 -2.65
CA ASN A 140 9.84 -13.46 -3.90
C ASN A 140 9.74 -12.43 -5.02
N ILE A 141 8.68 -11.64 -5.02
CA ILE A 141 8.37 -10.66 -6.06
C ILE A 141 8.11 -9.30 -5.41
N GLN A 142 8.64 -8.25 -6.02
CA GLN A 142 8.34 -6.87 -5.66
C GLN A 142 7.58 -6.22 -6.81
N VAL A 143 6.37 -5.76 -6.53
CA VAL A 143 5.57 -4.97 -7.44
C VAL A 143 5.74 -3.51 -7.07
N PHE A 144 5.99 -2.68 -8.06
CA PHE A 144 6.17 -1.25 -7.88
C PHE A 144 5.08 -0.50 -8.65
N ARG A 145 4.45 0.46 -7.97
CA ARG A 145 3.68 1.51 -8.64
C ARG A 145 4.47 2.81 -8.72
N CYS A 146 4.15 3.59 -9.75
CA CYS A 146 4.72 4.91 -9.93
C CYS A 146 4.20 5.86 -8.85
N ALA A 147 5.09 6.73 -8.39
CA ALA A 147 4.72 7.72 -7.38
C ALA A 147 3.76 8.77 -7.97
N ARG A 148 2.72 9.10 -7.21
CA ARG A 148 1.71 10.14 -7.46
C ARG A 148 1.80 11.22 -6.37
N PRO A 149 2.92 11.96 -6.27
CA PRO A 149 3.11 12.99 -5.25
C PRO A 149 2.33 14.27 -5.58
N ASN A 150 1.32 14.23 -6.45
CA ASN A 150 0.55 15.41 -6.82
C ASN A 150 -0.62 15.68 -5.87
N LEU A 151 -0.73 14.97 -4.75
CA LEU A 151 -1.78 15.20 -3.77
C LEU A 151 -1.26 16.06 -2.61
N PHE A 152 -2.04 17.10 -2.29
CA PHE A 152 -1.82 17.99 -1.16
C PHE A 152 -2.88 17.72 -0.09
N GLY A 153 -2.45 17.32 1.11
CA GLY A 153 -3.35 17.04 2.22
C GLY A 153 -3.71 18.28 3.02
N LEU A 154 -4.99 18.52 3.20
CA LEU A 154 -5.56 19.58 4.00
C LEU A 154 -6.32 18.97 5.18
N SER A 155 -6.09 19.44 6.40
CA SER A 155 -6.87 19.04 7.58
C SER A 155 -7.52 20.24 8.24
N PHE A 156 -8.71 20.01 8.80
CA PHE A 156 -9.50 21.03 9.49
C PHE A 156 -9.37 20.81 10.99
N LYS A 157 -8.99 21.87 11.70
CA LYS A 157 -8.75 21.85 13.13
C LYS A 157 -9.57 22.95 13.79
N GLN A 158 -9.98 22.76 15.03
CA GLN A 158 -10.56 23.80 15.87
C GLN A 158 -9.54 24.19 16.94
N ARG A 159 -9.42 25.48 17.22
CA ARG A 159 -8.62 25.97 18.33
C ARG A 159 -9.32 25.65 19.66
N VAL A 160 -8.63 24.95 20.56
CA VAL A 160 -9.14 24.64 21.91
C VAL A 160 -8.53 25.60 22.93
N THR A 161 -7.23 25.89 22.81
CA THR A 161 -6.53 26.92 23.58
C THR A 161 -5.64 27.75 22.64
N SER A 162 -4.88 28.71 23.17
CA SER A 162 -3.90 29.46 22.36
C SER A 162 -2.84 28.58 21.68
N THR A 163 -2.58 27.38 22.21
CA THR A 163 -1.51 26.47 21.73
C THR A 163 -2.01 25.10 21.29
N THR A 164 -3.23 24.69 21.67
CA THR A 164 -3.77 23.38 21.32
C THR A 164 -4.90 23.46 20.31
N THR A 165 -4.87 22.51 19.38
CA THR A 165 -5.90 22.32 18.37
C THR A 165 -6.44 20.89 18.44
N LYS A 166 -7.68 20.70 18.02
CA LYS A 166 -8.33 19.39 17.90
C LYS A 166 -8.86 19.22 16.48
N ASP A 167 -8.98 17.98 16.01
CA ASP A 167 -9.69 17.69 14.76
C ASP A 167 -11.08 18.32 14.76
N SER A 168 -11.39 19.04 13.69
CA SER A 168 -12.71 19.57 13.41
C SER A 168 -13.27 18.88 12.17
N THR A 169 -14.58 18.67 12.14
CA THR A 169 -15.29 18.15 10.98
C THR A 169 -15.98 19.29 10.26
N VAL A 170 -15.78 19.39 8.95
CA VAL A 170 -16.45 20.37 8.09
C VAL A 170 -17.30 19.66 7.04
N ILE A 171 -18.41 20.25 6.65
CA ILE A 171 -19.24 19.77 5.53
C ILE A 171 -18.73 20.44 4.26
N ILE A 172 -18.21 19.65 3.33
CA ILE A 172 -17.73 20.13 2.02
C ILE A 172 -18.56 19.43 0.95
N LYS A 173 -19.30 20.20 0.16
CA LYS A 173 -20.10 19.68 -0.95
C LYS A 173 -19.25 19.41 -2.18
N SER A 174 -18.41 20.36 -2.54
CA SER A 174 -17.51 20.24 -3.69
C SER A 174 -16.22 21.05 -3.50
N ILE A 175 -15.18 20.65 -4.22
CA ILE A 175 -13.95 21.42 -4.38
C ILE A 175 -13.71 21.56 -5.88
N THR A 176 -13.77 22.78 -6.38
CA THR A 176 -13.56 23.09 -7.80
C THR A 176 -12.17 23.68 -7.99
N PRO A 177 -11.19 22.89 -8.48
CA PRO A 177 -9.91 23.44 -8.91
C PRO A 177 -10.07 24.31 -10.16
N ASN A 178 -9.17 25.26 -10.38
CA ASN A 178 -9.08 26.01 -11.64
C ASN A 178 -8.46 25.22 -12.81
N PHE A 179 -8.31 23.91 -12.65
CA PHE A 179 -7.77 22.95 -13.63
C PHE A 179 -8.38 21.57 -13.39
N GLY A 180 -8.66 20.83 -14.45
CA GLY A 180 -9.28 19.50 -14.34
C GLY A 180 -10.73 19.54 -13.84
N ASP A 181 -11.21 18.38 -13.39
CA ASP A 181 -12.61 18.20 -12.99
C ASP A 181 -12.85 18.55 -11.50
N PRO A 182 -14.06 19.02 -11.15
CA PRO A 182 -14.45 19.21 -9.76
C PRO A 182 -14.41 17.91 -8.95
N ILE A 183 -13.93 18.01 -7.72
CA ILE A 183 -14.01 16.91 -6.74
C ILE A 183 -15.37 17.02 -6.07
N ILE A 184 -16.27 16.10 -6.42
CA ILE A 184 -17.63 16.04 -5.89
C ILE A 184 -17.68 14.95 -4.81
N PHE A 185 -18.10 15.32 -3.61
CA PHE A 185 -18.32 14.35 -2.55
C PHE A 185 -19.77 13.88 -2.61
N GLN A 186 -19.97 12.57 -2.81
CA GLN A 186 -21.32 11.99 -2.81
C GLN A 186 -21.87 11.91 -1.37
N GLY A 187 -23.14 12.32 -1.21
CA GLY A 187 -23.84 12.42 0.08
C GLY A 187 -23.88 13.86 0.60
N ALA A 188 -25.09 14.39 0.81
CA ALA A 188 -25.33 15.82 1.04
C ALA A 188 -24.62 16.42 2.27
N ASP A 189 -24.19 15.59 3.22
CA ASP A 189 -23.66 16.03 4.53
C ASP A 189 -22.48 15.19 5.03
N THR A 190 -21.61 14.69 4.13
CA THR A 190 -20.43 13.95 4.61
C THR A 190 -19.45 14.89 5.32
N SER A 191 -19.42 14.81 6.65
CA SER A 191 -18.47 15.55 7.47
C SER A 191 -17.05 15.01 7.26
N ARG A 192 -16.07 15.90 7.04
CA ARG A 192 -14.67 15.54 6.74
C ARG A 192 -13.72 16.22 7.72
N LYS A 193 -12.73 15.48 8.19
CA LYS A 193 -11.60 16.02 8.98
C LYS A 193 -10.42 16.45 8.12
N ALA A 194 -10.30 15.85 6.94
CA ALA A 194 -9.25 16.13 5.98
C ALA A 194 -9.73 15.84 4.56
N VAL A 195 -9.08 16.49 3.59
CA VAL A 195 -9.25 16.26 2.16
C VAL A 195 -7.87 16.26 1.49
N TYR A 196 -7.75 15.51 0.41
CA TYR A 196 -6.55 15.51 -0.43
C TYR A 196 -6.93 16.06 -1.79
N ILE A 197 -6.24 17.10 -2.24
CA ILE A 197 -6.52 17.79 -3.50
C ILE A 197 -5.33 17.65 -4.46
N PRO A 198 -5.55 17.43 -5.76
CA PRO A 198 -4.47 17.36 -6.73
C PRO A 198 -3.84 18.75 -6.89
N LEU A 199 -2.54 18.84 -7.12
CA LEU A 199 -1.81 20.05 -7.55
C LEU A 199 -1.65 20.05 -9.08
N ASN A 200 -1.58 21.25 -9.68
CA ASN A 200 -1.41 21.40 -11.12
C ASN A 200 0.07 21.21 -11.50
N LYS A 201 0.37 20.31 -12.42
CA LYS A 201 1.75 20.02 -12.85
C LYS A 201 2.30 21.02 -13.86
N GLU A 202 1.42 21.79 -14.52
CA GLU A 202 1.77 22.66 -15.65
C GLU A 202 2.10 24.10 -15.23
N ILE A 203 1.64 24.51 -14.05
CA ILE A 203 1.82 25.88 -13.52
C ILE A 203 2.25 25.83 -12.05
N ASP A 204 2.84 26.92 -11.55
CA ASP A 204 3.39 27.06 -10.20
C ASP A 204 2.35 27.46 -9.13
N SER A 205 1.06 27.38 -9.48
CA SER A 205 -0.03 27.75 -8.60
C SER A 205 -1.30 26.97 -8.88
N ALA A 206 -2.14 26.84 -7.86
CA ALA A 206 -3.45 26.21 -7.97
C ALA A 206 -4.47 26.97 -7.13
N GLU A 207 -5.66 27.17 -7.69
CA GLU A 207 -6.78 27.82 -7.04
C GLU A 207 -7.92 26.81 -6.89
N TYR A 208 -8.48 26.73 -5.69
CA TYR A 208 -9.57 25.81 -5.35
C TYR A 208 -10.70 26.60 -4.71
N VAL A 209 -11.91 26.42 -5.23
CA VAL A 209 -13.13 26.94 -4.65
C VAL A 209 -13.82 25.82 -3.88
N PHE A 210 -13.87 25.94 -2.55
CA PHE A 210 -14.57 25.05 -1.64
C PHE A 210 -16.00 25.52 -1.48
N ASP A 211 -16.97 24.64 -1.74
CA ASP A 211 -18.38 24.87 -1.44
C ASP A 211 -18.76 24.20 -0.12
N PHE A 212 -19.04 25.00 0.91
CA PHE A 212 -19.48 24.55 2.23
C PHE A 212 -21.02 24.58 2.37
N GLY A 213 -21.77 24.63 1.25
CA GLY A 213 -23.22 24.68 1.24
C GLY A 213 -23.77 25.97 1.84
N ALA A 214 -24.52 25.86 2.93
CA ALA A 214 -25.14 27.02 3.58
C ALA A 214 -24.10 28.04 4.12
N ALA A 215 -22.87 27.62 4.39
CA ALA A 215 -21.78 28.50 4.80
C ALA A 215 -21.14 29.29 3.62
N GLY A 216 -21.59 29.02 2.40
CA GLY A 216 -21.12 29.63 1.16
C GLY A 216 -19.80 29.03 0.66
N THR A 217 -19.20 29.71 -0.33
CA THR A 217 -17.94 29.29 -0.93
C THR A 217 -16.74 29.99 -0.29
N ARG A 218 -15.58 29.33 -0.27
CA ARG A 218 -14.29 29.93 0.11
C ARG A 218 -13.19 29.47 -0.84
N MET A 219 -12.10 30.23 -0.90
CA MET A 219 -11.05 30.01 -1.87
C MET A 219 -9.72 29.67 -1.20
N LEU A 220 -9.05 28.62 -1.69
CA LEU A 220 -7.66 28.30 -1.37
C LEU A 220 -6.79 28.53 -2.60
N VAL A 221 -5.80 29.40 -2.47
CA VAL A 221 -4.79 29.59 -3.51
C VAL A 221 -3.45 29.12 -2.97
N LEU A 222 -2.86 28.11 -3.61
CA LEU A 222 -1.54 27.58 -3.33
C LEU A 222 -0.55 28.07 -4.38
N LYS A 223 0.67 28.37 -3.93
CA LYS A 223 1.86 28.58 -4.78
C LYS A 223 2.92 27.57 -4.42
N TYR A 224 3.67 27.07 -5.38
CA TYR A 224 4.65 26.01 -5.17
C TYR A 224 5.69 25.98 -6.29
N ASP A 225 6.85 25.41 -5.97
CA ASP A 225 7.88 25.11 -6.96
C ASP A 225 7.66 23.68 -7.47
N THR A 226 7.85 23.48 -8.77
CA THR A 226 7.84 22.15 -9.40
C THR A 226 9.27 21.66 -9.63
N GLN A 227 9.52 20.40 -9.32
CA GLN A 227 10.80 19.74 -9.57
C GLN A 227 10.55 18.43 -10.30
N GLU A 228 11.14 18.24 -11.47
CA GLU A 228 11.09 16.95 -12.14
C GLU A 228 12.07 15.98 -11.50
N LYS A 229 11.57 14.79 -11.17
CA LYS A 229 12.37 13.67 -10.71
C LYS A 229 12.24 12.52 -11.68
N LEU A 230 13.36 12.12 -12.26
CA LEU A 230 13.47 10.88 -13.02
C LEU A 230 13.56 9.70 -12.04
N TRP A 231 12.72 8.70 -12.25
CA TRP A 231 12.86 7.43 -11.55
C TRP A 231 13.81 6.51 -12.31
N ALA A 232 14.46 5.60 -11.58
CA ALA A 232 15.36 4.62 -12.18
C ALA A 232 14.66 3.66 -13.16
N VAL A 233 13.32 3.54 -13.07
CA VAL A 233 12.54 2.65 -13.93
C VAL A 233 11.82 3.45 -15.01
N LYS A 234 12.09 3.05 -16.25
CA LYS A 234 11.62 3.69 -17.48
C LYS A 234 10.09 3.79 -17.58
N SER A 235 9.35 2.83 -17.02
CA SER A 235 7.88 2.82 -17.11
C SER A 235 7.21 3.98 -16.37
N CYS A 236 7.84 4.51 -15.31
CA CYS A 236 7.26 5.61 -14.54
C CYS A 236 7.52 7.00 -15.10
N GLY A 237 8.36 7.13 -16.12
CA GLY A 237 8.74 8.42 -16.70
C GLY A 237 9.29 9.42 -15.67
N THR A 238 9.13 10.70 -15.97
CA THR A 238 9.38 11.80 -15.04
C THR A 238 8.17 11.99 -14.13
N THR A 239 8.42 12.25 -12.84
CA THR A 239 7.38 12.65 -11.89
C THR A 239 7.67 14.04 -11.36
N THR A 240 6.64 14.89 -11.32
CA THR A 240 6.71 16.23 -10.75
C THR A 240 6.55 16.16 -9.23
N LEU A 241 7.59 16.57 -8.50
CA LEU A 241 7.52 16.85 -7.07
C LEU A 241 7.16 18.31 -6.83
N PHE A 242 6.40 18.56 -5.78
CA PHE A 242 5.99 19.89 -5.38
C PHE A 242 6.69 20.27 -4.09
N ALA A 243 7.34 21.43 -4.09
CA ALA A 243 8.12 21.95 -2.98
C ALA A 243 7.78 23.41 -2.69
N SER A 244 8.32 23.93 -1.57
CA SER A 244 8.15 25.33 -1.16
C SER A 244 6.69 25.80 -1.11
N ILE A 245 5.76 24.89 -0.78
CA ILE A 245 4.32 25.16 -0.89
C ILE A 245 3.92 26.26 0.10
N LYS A 246 3.19 27.26 -0.39
CA LYS A 246 2.75 28.45 0.36
C LYS A 246 1.29 28.76 0.09
N VAL A 247 0.59 29.29 1.09
CA VAL A 247 -0.77 29.82 0.94
C VAL A 247 -0.68 31.27 0.48
N SER A 248 -1.37 31.60 -0.62
CA SER A 248 -1.42 32.98 -1.14
C SER A 248 -2.16 33.93 -0.21
N PRO A 249 -1.82 35.23 -0.18
CA PRO A 249 -2.61 36.25 0.52
C PRO A 249 -4.06 36.37 0.05
N ARG A 250 -4.37 35.96 -1.19
CA ARG A 250 -5.72 35.96 -1.79
C ARG A 250 -6.64 34.86 -1.22
N THR A 251 -6.10 33.91 -0.47
CA THR A 251 -6.86 32.81 0.13
C THR A 251 -7.88 33.32 1.15
N THR A 252 -9.11 32.82 1.06
CA THR A 252 -10.24 33.10 1.96
C THR A 252 -10.76 31.86 2.68
N LEU A 253 -10.06 30.72 2.59
CA LEU A 253 -10.51 29.43 3.13
C LEU A 253 -10.91 29.47 4.62
N VAL A 254 -10.17 30.20 5.45
CA VAL A 254 -10.62 30.67 6.78
C VAL A 254 -11.00 32.14 6.73
N ALA A 255 -11.96 32.53 7.59
CA ALA A 255 -12.35 33.92 7.80
C ALA A 255 -11.15 34.82 8.10
N GLU A 256 -11.33 36.14 8.06
CA GLU A 256 -10.32 37.22 7.92
C GLU A 256 -9.02 37.11 8.75
N THR A 257 -8.99 36.27 9.78
CA THR A 257 -7.81 35.96 10.58
C THR A 257 -7.16 34.63 10.16
N LYS A 258 -6.01 34.73 9.48
CA LYS A 258 -5.26 33.64 8.85
C LYS A 258 -4.45 32.80 9.87
N ASP A 259 -5.00 31.69 10.36
CA ASP A 259 -4.20 30.68 11.09
C ASP A 259 -4.04 29.41 10.24
N TYR A 260 -3.06 29.46 9.34
CA TYR A 260 -2.59 28.33 8.54
C TYR A 260 -1.31 27.79 9.15
N LYS A 261 -1.24 26.48 9.41
CA LYS A 261 -0.03 25.83 9.90
C LYS A 261 0.42 24.76 8.94
N PHE A 262 1.56 24.97 8.30
CA PHE A 262 2.19 23.95 7.47
C PHE A 262 2.80 22.86 8.36
N LEU A 263 2.41 21.62 8.09
CA LEU A 263 3.04 20.41 8.63
C LEU A 263 4.23 20.01 7.77
N LYS A 264 4.06 20.06 6.44
CA LYS A 264 5.12 19.90 5.44
C LYS A 264 4.85 20.77 4.21
N GLN A 265 5.91 21.37 3.69
CA GLN A 265 5.87 22.22 2.48
C GLN A 265 6.28 21.46 1.20
N THR A 266 6.29 20.13 1.26
CA THR A 266 6.55 19.25 0.12
C THR A 266 5.47 18.18 0.07
N THR A 267 5.10 17.74 -1.12
CA THR A 267 4.21 16.57 -1.28
C THR A 267 5.00 15.25 -1.21
N SER A 268 4.26 14.15 -1.04
CA SER A 268 4.79 12.80 -0.86
C SER A 268 3.78 11.80 -1.42
N ASP A 269 4.23 10.57 -1.70
CA ASP A 269 3.37 9.43 -1.97
C ASP A 269 3.73 8.27 -1.01
N PRO A 270 2.81 7.76 -0.17
CA PRO A 270 1.41 8.15 -0.05
C PRO A 270 1.24 9.61 0.34
N ALA A 271 0.07 10.16 -0.02
CA ALA A 271 -0.28 11.52 0.29
C ALA A 271 -0.25 11.75 1.81
N ILE A 272 0.29 12.89 2.23
CA ILE A 272 0.41 13.28 3.64
C ILE A 272 -0.40 14.54 3.92
N LEU A 273 -0.67 14.81 5.19
CA LEU A 273 -1.20 16.11 5.58
C LEU A 273 -0.11 17.17 5.46
N ASN A 274 -0.38 18.19 4.65
CA ASN A 274 0.52 19.31 4.41
C ASN A 274 0.13 20.55 5.21
N LEU A 275 -1.17 20.79 5.36
CA LEU A 275 -1.70 22.04 5.90
C LEU A 275 -2.82 21.79 6.92
N GLU A 276 -2.69 22.40 8.09
CA GLU A 276 -3.77 22.54 9.06
C GLU A 276 -4.46 23.90 8.87
N VAL A 277 -5.77 23.86 8.69
CA VAL A 277 -6.65 25.03 8.64
C VAL A 277 -7.29 25.17 10.01
N ILE A 278 -7.00 26.28 10.69
CA ILE A 278 -7.50 26.56 12.04
C ILE A 278 -8.40 27.80 11.95
N PRO A 279 -9.74 27.66 11.94
CA PRO A 279 -10.62 28.79 12.14
C PRO A 279 -10.37 29.36 13.54
N LYS A 280 -10.49 30.68 13.66
CA LYS A 280 -10.58 31.31 14.98
C LYS A 280 -11.91 30.98 15.64
#